data_AF-A0A024TIF0-F1
#
_entry.id   AF-A0A024TIF0-F1
#
_cell.length_a   1.000
_cell.length_b   1.000
_cell.length_c   1.000
_cell.angle_alpha   90.00
_cell.angle_beta   90.00
_cell.angle_gamma   90.00
#
_symmetry.space_group_name_H-M   'P 1'
#
loop_
_entity.id
_entity.type
_entity.pdbx_description
1 polymer ?
#
loop_
_entity_poly.entity_id
_entity_poly.type
_entity_poly.pdbx_seq_one_letter_code
_entity_poly.pdbx_strand_id
1 'polypeptide(L)'
;MARLSPRIKSSAHGNRHLALPVDPKYPSTVAATTVVRAASRTSFARSPRASFISTSTTANVVSKMPDAISQDEYFRLLKKTDVLGHLLRVNDNLLEAEGLLEVAEVDNSKLDAMNKHILVELEMFKGKYYETQRLFKEHIEQLTWLCLREEALQKGHPDAAADQVADKLRDIRMMEDLHKACASSRLVSATDDTQSRALVVVAHQRVEELRGWCRLHRRDLLDAESVVAEEKAKETSIQVTEVQYAESVESALKHVQVEKDQLLERMQLTDKQNAALHDEIATLKLKLEAHKQQQRQDRAAMQAQQSSVASLLQNVKNDIKKRYGFVPPVLDAYALQSMPPPPPNVSMLTAHMT
;
A
#
# COMPACT_ATOMS: atom_id res chain seq x y z
N MET A 1 -41.14 -1.82 -20.69
CA MET A 1 -41.12 -0.36 -20.48
C MET A 1 -39.67 0.12 -20.46
N ALA A 2 -39.41 1.24 -21.14
CA ALA A 2 -38.19 2.06 -21.21
C ALA A 2 -36.81 1.37 -21.11
N ARG A 3 -36.21 1.14 -22.28
CA ARG A 3 -34.77 0.87 -22.46
C ARG A 3 -33.99 2.19 -22.42
N LEU A 4 -32.90 2.25 -21.66
CA LEU A 4 -31.80 3.18 -21.90
C LEU A 4 -30.47 2.40 -21.85
N SER A 5 -29.85 2.27 -23.03
CA SER A 5 -28.52 1.72 -23.23
C SER A 5 -27.45 2.78 -22.93
N PRO A 6 -26.24 2.41 -22.43
CA PRO A 6 -25.09 3.29 -22.48
C PRO A 6 -24.43 3.22 -23.86
N ARG A 7 -24.19 4.39 -24.44
CA ARG A 7 -23.56 4.60 -25.73
C ARG A 7 -22.05 4.58 -25.54
N ILE A 8 -21.41 3.55 -26.07
CA ILE A 8 -19.95 3.47 -26.28
C ILE A 8 -19.54 4.59 -27.24
N LYS A 9 -18.54 5.40 -26.84
CA LYS A 9 -17.72 6.18 -27.76
C LYS A 9 -16.26 5.87 -27.44
N SER A 10 -15.66 5.08 -28.31
CA SER A 10 -14.22 4.92 -28.48
C SER A 10 -13.64 6.11 -29.25
N SER A 11 -12.31 6.24 -29.12
CA SER A 11 -11.40 6.94 -30.03
C SER A 11 -11.33 8.46 -29.94
N ALA A 12 -10.25 8.94 -29.32
CA ALA A 12 -9.35 9.90 -29.97
C ALA A 12 -7.96 9.81 -29.33
N HIS A 13 -7.05 9.13 -30.02
CA HIS A 13 -5.61 9.40 -29.90
C HIS A 13 -5.38 10.88 -30.21
N GLY A 14 -5.06 11.65 -29.17
CA GLY A 14 -4.69 13.05 -29.24
C GLY A 14 -3.22 13.21 -28.92
N ASN A 15 -2.40 13.00 -29.94
CA ASN A 15 -0.99 13.34 -29.98
C ASN A 15 -0.82 14.82 -29.60
N ARG A 16 -0.22 15.11 -28.44
CA ARG A 16 0.26 16.45 -28.10
C ARG A 16 1.76 16.38 -27.86
N HIS A 17 2.50 16.42 -28.96
CA HIS A 17 3.79 17.08 -29.01
C HIS A 17 3.63 18.50 -28.48
N LEU A 18 4.04 18.74 -27.23
CA LEU A 18 4.48 20.05 -26.80
C LEU A 18 5.99 20.09 -27.03
N ALA A 19 6.35 20.48 -28.25
CA ALA A 19 7.65 21.06 -28.51
C ALA A 19 7.74 22.35 -27.70
N LEU A 20 8.61 22.36 -26.69
CA LEU A 20 9.09 23.59 -26.05
C LEU A 20 10.62 23.63 -26.20
N PRO A 21 11.18 24.82 -26.42
CA PRO A 21 12.50 24.99 -26.97
C PRO A 21 13.57 24.57 -25.95
N VAL A 22 14.49 23.74 -26.41
CA VAL A 22 15.80 23.55 -25.79
C VAL A 22 16.49 24.90 -25.85
N ASP A 23 16.57 25.59 -24.72
CA ASP A 23 17.41 26.76 -24.53
C ASP A 23 18.72 26.25 -23.88
N PRO A 24 19.83 26.11 -24.63
CA PRO A 24 21.08 25.61 -24.08
C PRO A 24 21.82 26.80 -23.49
N LYS A 25 21.48 27.19 -22.26
CA LYS A 25 22.35 28.06 -21.45
C LYS A 25 23.00 27.27 -20.33
N TYR A 26 23.86 26.34 -20.75
CA TYR A 26 25.08 26.06 -19.99
C TYR A 26 26.01 27.26 -20.13
N PRO A 27 26.50 27.88 -19.05
CA PRO A 27 27.76 28.58 -19.14
C PRO A 27 28.88 27.54 -19.22
N SER A 28 29.46 27.47 -20.41
CA SER A 28 30.72 26.79 -20.71
C SER A 28 31.82 27.26 -19.75
N THR A 29 32.54 26.30 -19.20
CA THR A 29 33.91 26.45 -18.71
C THR A 29 34.78 27.02 -19.82
N VAL A 30 35.59 28.03 -19.46
CA VAL A 30 36.90 28.46 -20.00
C VAL A 30 36.95 29.99 -19.97
N ALA A 31 37.42 30.51 -18.84
CA ALA A 31 38.21 31.73 -18.80
C ALA A 31 39.36 31.45 -17.83
N ALA A 32 40.48 31.01 -18.39
CA ALA A 32 41.73 30.86 -17.69
C ALA A 32 42.30 32.24 -17.33
N THR A 33 43.15 32.23 -16.30
CA THR A 33 44.20 33.22 -16.01
C THR A 33 43.76 34.64 -15.66
N THR A 34 43.70 34.93 -14.36
CA THR A 34 44.73 35.71 -13.64
C THR A 34 44.42 35.68 -12.16
N VAL A 35 45.00 34.73 -11.42
CA VAL A 35 45.13 34.88 -9.97
C VAL A 35 46.34 35.76 -9.74
N VAL A 36 46.08 37.06 -9.59
CA VAL A 36 47.04 37.97 -8.97
C VAL A 36 47.32 37.43 -7.58
N ARG A 37 48.55 36.97 -7.37
CA ARG A 37 49.12 36.63 -6.08
C ARG A 37 49.18 37.91 -5.23
N ALA A 38 48.06 38.27 -4.61
CA ALA A 38 48.05 39.22 -3.52
C ALA A 38 48.64 38.48 -2.31
N ALA A 39 49.95 38.63 -2.13
CA ALA A 39 50.59 38.39 -0.85
C ALA A 39 50.01 39.39 0.16
N SER A 40 48.92 39.02 0.83
CA SER A 40 48.41 39.75 1.98
C SER A 40 49.43 39.59 3.09
N ARG A 41 50.38 40.53 3.16
CA ARG A 41 51.11 40.87 4.37
C ARG A 41 50.08 41.10 5.46
N THR A 42 49.92 40.14 6.35
CA THR A 42 49.22 40.35 7.62
C THR A 42 50.10 41.27 8.45
N SER A 43 49.78 42.55 8.40
CA SER A 43 50.10 43.51 9.44
C SER A 43 49.69 42.92 10.79
N PHE A 44 50.66 42.72 11.68
CA PHE A 44 50.41 42.47 13.10
C PHE A 44 49.65 43.67 13.67
N ALA A 45 48.33 43.63 13.64
CA ALA A 45 47.50 44.49 14.45
C ALA A 45 47.75 44.08 15.91
N ARG A 46 48.34 45.01 16.68
CA ARG A 46 48.42 44.94 18.14
C ARG A 46 47.06 44.56 18.70
N SER A 47 47.00 43.42 19.37
CA SER A 47 45.85 43.00 20.17
C SER A 47 45.53 44.08 21.23
N PRO A 48 44.26 44.48 21.43
CA PRO A 48 43.89 45.33 22.54
C PRO A 48 44.05 44.51 23.81
N ARG A 49 45.00 44.92 24.65
CA ARG A 49 45.22 44.37 25.99
C ARG A 49 43.90 44.46 26.76
N ALA A 50 43.27 43.31 27.00
CA ALA A 50 42.07 43.22 27.80
C ALA A 50 42.40 43.63 29.24
N SER A 51 41.74 44.69 29.68
CA SER A 51 41.60 45.09 31.08
C SER A 51 40.89 43.99 31.88
N PHE A 52 40.98 44.08 33.22
CA PHE A 52 40.45 43.18 34.26
C PHE A 52 41.44 42.06 34.62
N ILE A 53 41.98 41.99 35.84
CA ILE A 53 41.30 42.10 37.14
C ILE A 53 42.13 42.95 38.13
N SER A 54 41.46 43.92 38.76
CA SER A 54 41.91 44.58 39.98
C SER A 54 41.65 43.68 41.18
N THR A 55 42.68 43.37 41.95
CA THR A 55 42.55 43.12 43.39
C THR A 55 43.82 43.53 44.14
N SER A 56 43.59 44.28 45.22
CA SER A 56 44.43 44.57 46.40
C SER A 56 45.71 45.40 46.23
N THR A 57 45.57 46.66 46.64
CA THR A 57 46.40 47.35 47.66
C THR A 57 47.91 47.13 47.56
N THR A 58 48.58 47.89 46.70
CA THR A 58 49.98 48.26 46.91
C THR A 58 50.14 49.74 46.57
N ALA A 59 50.83 50.42 47.47
CA ALA A 59 51.06 51.85 47.44
C ALA A 59 51.71 52.29 46.12
N ASN A 60 51.48 53.57 45.76
CA ASN A 60 52.35 54.32 44.87
C ASN A 60 53.81 54.22 45.38
N VAL A 61 54.55 53.21 44.96
CA VAL A 61 55.99 53.20 45.02
C VAL A 61 56.46 53.70 43.66
N VAL A 62 56.49 55.03 43.57
CA VAL A 62 57.36 55.71 42.61
C VAL A 62 58.75 55.14 42.84
N SER A 63 59.26 54.39 41.87
CA SER A 63 60.67 54.00 41.83
C SER A 63 61.48 55.29 41.79
N LYS A 64 61.90 55.78 42.96
CA LYS A 64 62.98 56.75 43.01
C LYS A 64 64.19 56.05 42.43
N MET A 65 64.63 56.48 41.25
CA MET A 65 66.03 56.33 40.88
C MET A 65 66.91 56.79 42.05
N PRO A 66 68.12 56.27 42.22
CA PRO A 66 69.02 56.81 43.24
C PRO A 66 69.13 58.31 42.98
N ASP A 67 68.53 59.11 43.88
CA ASP A 67 68.49 60.56 43.78
C ASP A 67 69.96 60.99 43.63
N ALA A 68 70.31 61.56 42.49
CA ALA A 68 71.63 62.11 42.29
C ALA A 68 71.86 63.11 43.43
N ILE A 69 72.92 62.90 44.22
CA ILE A 69 73.20 63.70 45.43
C ILE A 69 73.14 65.17 45.03
N SER A 70 72.11 65.86 45.52
CA SER A 70 71.95 67.29 45.22
C SER A 70 73.15 68.05 45.80
N GLN A 71 73.55 69.15 45.16
CA GLN A 71 74.69 69.95 45.60
C GLN A 71 74.54 70.40 47.08
N ASP A 72 73.31 70.65 47.53
CA ASP A 72 72.97 71.03 48.91
C ASP A 72 73.02 69.87 49.92
N GLU A 73 72.92 68.62 49.46
CA GLU A 73 73.08 67.42 50.26
C GLU A 73 74.56 67.05 50.37
N TYR A 74 75.31 67.20 49.28
CA TYR A 74 76.77 67.06 49.24
C TYR A 74 77.48 67.95 50.28
N PHE A 75 77.11 69.23 50.40
CA PHE A 75 77.69 70.13 51.40
C PHE A 75 77.29 69.80 52.85
N ARG A 76 76.09 69.21 53.05
CA ARG A 76 75.61 68.75 54.37
C ARG A 76 76.35 67.51 54.83
N LEU A 77 76.70 66.63 53.90
CA LEU A 77 77.43 65.38 54.11
C LEU A 77 78.94 65.58 54.31
N LEU A 78 79.50 66.80 54.42
CA LEU A 78 80.94 66.98 54.65
C LEU A 78 81.44 66.38 56.00
N LYS A 79 80.54 66.05 56.92
CA LYS A 79 80.87 65.38 58.19
C LYS A 79 80.81 63.86 58.02
N LYS A 80 81.89 63.19 58.42
CA LYS A 80 82.08 61.73 58.30
C LYS A 80 80.90 60.89 58.86
N THR A 81 80.25 61.35 59.93
CA THR A 81 79.08 60.68 60.53
C THR A 81 77.85 60.73 59.64
N ASP A 82 77.64 61.85 58.95
CA ASP A 82 76.46 62.09 58.11
C ASP A 82 76.59 61.34 56.78
N VAL A 83 77.82 61.25 56.23
CA VAL A 83 78.14 60.34 55.10
C VAL A 83 77.84 58.90 55.47
N LEU A 84 78.31 58.43 56.63
CA LEU A 84 78.12 57.04 57.05
C LEU A 84 76.63 56.72 57.25
N GLY A 85 75.87 57.62 57.89
CA GLY A 85 74.43 57.46 58.07
C GLY A 85 73.63 57.53 56.77
N HIS A 86 74.10 58.27 55.76
CA HIS A 86 73.52 58.24 54.42
C HIS A 86 73.86 56.93 53.68
N LEU A 87 75.12 56.50 53.71
CA LEU A 87 75.55 55.23 53.10
C LEU A 87 74.83 54.02 53.69
N LEU A 88 74.61 53.97 55.01
CA LEU A 88 73.83 52.91 55.65
C LEU A 88 72.37 52.91 55.15
N ARG A 89 71.73 54.08 55.10
CA ARG A 89 70.35 54.19 54.56
C ARG A 89 70.26 53.79 53.09
N VAL A 90 71.23 54.18 52.26
CA VAL A 90 71.28 53.76 50.85
C VAL A 90 71.50 52.25 50.74
N ASN A 91 72.34 51.68 51.59
CA ASN A 91 72.57 50.24 51.62
C ASN A 91 71.31 49.46 52.04
N ASP A 92 70.59 49.93 53.06
CA ASP A 92 69.31 49.32 53.49
C ASP A 92 68.26 49.41 52.38
N ASN A 93 68.17 50.56 51.69
CA ASN A 93 67.28 50.74 50.55
C ASN A 93 67.68 49.86 49.35
N LEU A 94 68.98 49.66 49.11
CA LEU A 94 69.48 48.77 48.05
C LEU A 94 69.15 47.31 48.36
N LEU A 95 69.29 46.89 49.62
CA LEU A 95 68.91 45.55 50.06
C LEU A 95 67.40 45.30 49.90
N GLU A 96 66.58 46.29 50.24
CA GLU A 96 65.13 46.23 50.03
C GLU A 96 64.77 46.18 48.53
N ALA A 97 65.44 46.99 47.71
CA ALA A 97 65.25 46.99 46.25
C ALA A 97 65.70 45.68 45.60
N GLU A 98 66.80 45.07 46.07
CA GLU A 98 67.28 43.76 45.63
C GLU A 98 66.26 42.66 45.97
N GLY A 99 65.72 42.67 47.20
CA GLY A 99 64.65 41.74 47.58
C GLY A 99 63.37 41.90 46.75
N LEU A 100 62.98 43.14 46.41
CA LEU A 100 61.84 43.39 45.51
C LEU A 100 62.13 42.96 44.06
N LEU A 101 63.38 43.11 43.60
CA LEU A 101 63.80 42.64 42.28
C LEU A 101 63.72 41.12 42.19
N GLU A 102 64.23 40.40 43.19
CA GLU A 102 64.13 38.93 43.24
C GLU A 102 62.67 38.45 43.18
N VAL A 103 61.77 39.08 43.95
CA VAL A 103 60.33 38.76 43.91
C VAL A 103 59.75 39.03 42.52
N ALA A 104 60.09 40.16 41.90
CA ALA A 104 59.62 40.49 40.56
C ALA A 104 60.16 39.53 39.48
N GLU A 105 61.40 39.05 39.61
CA GLU A 105 61.99 38.05 38.71
C GLU A 105 61.30 36.69 38.81
N VAL A 106 60.95 36.26 40.04
CA VAL A 106 60.16 35.05 40.29
C VAL A 106 58.76 35.17 39.69
N ASP A 107 58.08 36.30 39.90
CA ASP A 107 56.76 36.56 39.33
C ASP A 107 56.80 36.60 37.80
N ASN A 108 57.82 37.20 37.21
CA ASN A 108 57.99 37.23 35.76
C ASN A 108 58.21 35.81 35.19
N SER A 109 59.03 34.99 35.86
CA SER A 109 59.23 33.58 35.49
C SER A 109 57.93 32.77 35.56
N LYS A 110 57.09 33.03 36.57
CA LYS A 110 55.77 32.41 36.72
C LYS A 110 54.81 32.85 35.61
N LEU A 111 54.78 34.14 35.29
CA LEU A 111 53.97 34.67 34.18
C LEU A 111 54.41 34.10 32.84
N ASP A 112 55.71 33.95 32.61
CA ASP A 112 56.25 33.31 31.41
C ASP A 112 55.84 31.83 31.30
N ALA A 113 55.89 31.09 32.41
CA ALA A 113 55.41 29.71 32.45
C ALA A 113 53.91 29.60 32.16
N MET A 114 53.09 30.49 32.76
CA MET A 114 51.66 30.56 32.48
C MET A 114 51.37 30.92 31.02
N ASN A 115 52.08 31.89 30.46
CA ASN A 115 51.89 32.31 29.07
C ASN A 115 52.24 31.18 28.10
N LYS A 116 53.33 30.44 28.33
CA LYS A 116 53.68 29.23 27.56
C LYS A 116 52.56 28.19 27.64
N HIS A 117 52.01 27.95 28.84
CA HIS A 117 50.92 27.00 29.00
C HIS A 117 49.64 27.44 28.25
N ILE A 118 49.24 28.70 28.38
CA ILE A 118 48.07 29.26 27.68
C ILE A 118 48.22 29.13 26.17
N LEU A 119 49.41 29.40 25.62
CA LEU A 119 49.67 29.25 24.19
C LEU A 119 49.51 27.80 23.72
N VAL A 120 50.01 26.82 24.49
CA VAL A 120 49.83 25.39 24.17
C VAL A 120 48.34 25.02 24.21
N GLU A 121 47.60 25.46 25.23
CA GLU A 121 46.16 25.19 25.32
C GLU A 121 45.38 25.80 24.16
N LEU A 122 45.67 27.06 23.81
CA LEU A 122 45.04 27.72 22.67
C LEU A 122 45.28 26.96 21.36
N GLU A 123 46.48 26.44 21.15
CA GLU A 123 46.78 25.65 19.95
C GLU A 123 46.03 24.30 19.96
N MET A 124 45.96 23.62 21.12
CA MET A 124 45.15 22.42 21.26
C MET A 124 43.66 22.68 21.01
N PHE A 125 43.12 23.79 21.53
CA PHE A 125 41.72 24.16 21.32
C PHE A 125 41.43 24.50 19.86
N LYS A 126 42.32 25.22 19.17
CA LYS A 126 42.20 25.46 17.74
C LYS A 126 42.18 24.15 16.95
N GLY A 127 43.09 23.22 17.25
CA GLY A 127 43.10 21.90 16.61
C GLY A 127 41.77 21.17 16.77
N LYS A 128 41.24 21.11 18.01
CA LYS A 128 39.92 20.51 18.29
C LYS A 128 38.77 21.23 17.56
N TYR A 129 38.81 22.56 17.52
CA TYR A 129 37.79 23.38 16.85
C TYR A 129 37.73 23.07 15.35
N TYR A 130 38.87 23.10 14.66
CA TYR A 130 38.93 22.85 13.22
C TYR A 130 38.57 21.40 12.87
N GLU A 131 38.96 20.44 13.70
CA GLU A 131 38.57 19.04 13.48
C GLU A 131 37.05 18.85 13.65
N THR A 132 36.45 19.48 14.66
CA THR A 132 35.00 19.45 14.86
C THR A 132 34.27 20.12 13.70
N GLN A 133 34.79 21.26 13.22
CA GLN A 133 34.24 21.97 12.06
C GLN A 133 34.35 21.11 10.78
N ARG A 134 35.46 20.41 10.58
CA ARG A 134 35.68 19.47 9.45
C ARG A 134 34.66 18.34 9.49
N LEU A 135 34.51 17.67 10.63
CA LEU A 135 33.55 16.60 10.81
C LEU A 135 32.12 17.11 10.57
N PHE A 136 31.76 18.27 11.12
CA PHE A 136 30.43 18.84 10.92
C PHE A 136 30.15 19.13 9.44
N LYS A 137 31.13 19.67 8.71
CA LYS A 137 31.03 19.85 7.25
C LYS A 137 30.78 18.54 6.51
N GLU A 138 31.52 17.48 6.86
CA GLU A 138 31.38 16.14 6.26
C GLU A 138 29.96 15.59 6.45
N HIS A 139 29.37 15.76 7.63
CA HIS A 139 27.97 15.36 7.87
C HIS A 139 26.99 16.16 7.00
N ILE A 140 27.22 17.46 6.78
CA ILE A 140 26.36 18.26 5.91
C ILE A 140 26.52 17.85 4.44
N GLU A 141 27.72 17.45 4.01
CA GLU A 141 27.95 16.87 2.68
C GLU A 141 27.15 15.57 2.50
N GLN A 142 27.12 14.70 3.51
CA GLN A 142 26.29 13.48 3.51
C GLN A 142 24.78 13.81 3.46
N LEU A 143 24.32 14.79 4.23
CA LEU A 143 22.92 15.25 4.17
C LEU A 143 22.57 15.85 2.81
N THR A 144 23.49 16.62 2.22
CA THR A 144 23.32 17.21 0.89
C THR A 144 23.26 16.13 -0.18
N TRP A 145 24.09 15.09 -0.07
CA TRP A 145 24.03 13.92 -0.94
C TRP A 145 22.66 13.24 -0.87
N LEU A 146 22.12 13.02 0.34
CA LEU A 146 20.79 12.44 0.51
C LEU A 146 19.70 13.31 -0.12
N CYS A 147 19.72 14.63 0.09
CA CYS A 147 18.78 15.54 -0.56
C CYS A 147 18.84 15.43 -2.09
N LEU A 148 20.04 15.47 -2.68
CA LEU A 148 20.21 15.44 -4.13
C LEU A 148 19.81 14.10 -4.75
N ARG A 149 20.10 13.00 -4.04
CA ARG A 149 19.66 11.67 -4.44
C ARG A 149 18.14 11.61 -4.48
N GLU A 150 17.48 12.08 -3.43
CA GLU A 150 16.02 12.10 -3.34
C GLU A 150 15.40 12.99 -4.42
N GLU A 151 15.95 14.19 -4.65
CA GLU A 151 15.54 15.06 -5.75
C GLU A 151 15.65 14.38 -7.13
N ALA A 152 16.67 13.54 -7.34
CA ALA A 152 16.84 12.80 -8.59
C ALA A 152 15.83 11.65 -8.71
N LEU A 153 15.57 10.91 -7.64
CA LEU A 153 14.55 9.86 -7.61
C LEU A 153 13.16 10.44 -7.92
N GLN A 154 12.83 11.60 -7.35
CA GLN A 154 11.57 12.31 -7.60
C GLN A 154 11.42 12.80 -9.05
N LYS A 155 12.54 12.99 -9.77
CA LYS A 155 12.56 13.29 -11.21
C LYS A 155 12.43 12.04 -12.09
N GLY A 156 12.28 10.86 -11.49
CA GLY A 156 12.15 9.58 -12.19
C GLY A 156 13.48 8.96 -12.63
N HIS A 157 14.61 9.41 -12.05
CA HIS A 157 15.88 8.72 -12.29
C HIS A 157 15.91 7.37 -11.55
N PRO A 158 16.49 6.32 -12.13
CA PRO A 158 16.72 5.06 -11.42
C PRO A 158 17.78 5.24 -10.32
N ASP A 159 17.75 4.38 -9.29
CA ASP A 159 18.61 4.46 -8.10
C ASP A 159 20.09 4.70 -8.43
N ALA A 160 20.66 3.90 -9.33
CA ALA A 160 22.07 4.03 -9.71
C ALA A 160 22.43 5.36 -10.40
N ALA A 161 21.47 5.96 -11.13
CA ALA A 161 21.67 7.27 -11.74
C ALA A 161 21.50 8.40 -10.70
N ALA A 162 20.56 8.24 -9.77
CA ALA A 162 20.36 9.18 -8.67
C ALA A 162 21.61 9.27 -7.77
N ASP A 163 22.22 8.13 -7.44
CA ASP A 163 23.47 8.06 -6.68
C ASP A 163 24.62 8.81 -7.40
N GLN A 164 24.77 8.56 -8.71
CA GLN A 164 25.79 9.25 -9.52
C GLN A 164 25.58 10.76 -9.62
N VAL A 165 24.32 11.21 -9.69
CA VAL A 165 23.99 12.64 -9.70
C VAL A 165 24.35 13.27 -8.36
N ALA A 166 23.97 12.61 -7.25
CA ALA A 166 24.29 13.07 -5.90
C ALA A 166 25.80 13.15 -5.67
N ASP A 167 26.56 12.13 -6.06
CA ASP A 167 28.03 12.12 -5.91
C ASP A 167 28.71 13.26 -6.69
N LYS A 168 28.27 13.53 -7.91
CA LYS A 168 28.85 14.58 -8.76
C LYS A 168 28.50 15.99 -8.28
N LEU A 169 27.33 16.17 -7.69
CA LEU A 169 26.80 17.50 -7.36
C LEU A 169 26.93 17.87 -5.89
N ARG A 170 27.18 16.92 -4.96
CA ARG A 170 27.20 17.20 -3.52
C ARG A 170 28.16 18.34 -3.15
N ASP A 171 29.40 18.28 -3.65
CA ASP A 171 30.45 19.23 -3.27
C ASP A 171 30.15 20.62 -3.86
N ILE A 172 29.68 20.64 -5.11
CA ILE A 172 29.30 21.87 -5.82
C ILE A 172 28.15 22.54 -5.08
N ARG A 173 27.09 21.78 -4.77
CA ARG A 173 25.90 22.32 -4.13
C ARG A 173 26.18 22.77 -2.70
N MET A 174 26.97 22.01 -1.95
CA MET A 174 27.41 22.38 -0.61
C MET A 174 28.18 23.71 -0.63
N MET A 175 29.12 23.88 -1.57
CA MET A 175 29.87 25.12 -1.73
C MET A 175 28.97 26.31 -2.09
N GLU A 176 28.02 26.12 -3.00
CA GLU A 176 27.06 27.16 -3.38
C GLU A 176 26.18 27.59 -2.20
N ASP A 177 25.65 26.64 -1.45
CA ASP A 177 24.75 26.94 -0.34
C ASP A 177 25.50 27.52 0.86
N LEU A 178 26.75 27.10 1.09
CA LEU A 178 27.64 27.78 2.03
C LEU A 178 27.94 29.22 1.60
N HIS A 179 28.23 29.45 0.32
CA HIS A 179 28.48 30.80 -0.18
C HIS A 179 27.24 31.69 -0.02
N LYS A 180 26.06 31.17 -0.33
CA LYS A 180 24.77 31.86 -0.11
C LYS A 180 24.51 32.13 1.36
N ALA A 181 24.75 31.15 2.25
CA ALA A 181 24.56 31.31 3.68
C ALA A 181 25.54 32.35 4.26
N CYS A 182 26.81 32.32 3.84
CA CYS A 182 27.81 33.33 4.19
C CYS A 182 27.41 34.72 3.71
N ALA A 183 26.93 34.85 2.46
CA ALA A 183 26.53 36.13 1.87
C ALA A 183 25.21 36.68 2.46
N SER A 184 24.26 35.80 2.81
CA SER A 184 22.99 36.17 3.43
C SER A 184 23.15 36.54 4.90
N SER A 185 24.18 36.00 5.55
CA SER A 185 24.52 36.40 6.90
C SER A 185 25.07 37.82 6.84
N ARG A 186 24.32 38.80 7.36
CA ARG A 186 24.79 40.18 7.59
C ARG A 186 25.88 40.22 8.69
N LEU A 187 26.83 39.29 8.66
CA LEU A 187 27.93 39.18 9.60
C LEU A 187 29.11 39.95 9.03
N VAL A 188 29.19 41.22 9.40
CA VAL A 188 30.32 42.13 9.15
C VAL A 188 31.52 41.79 10.06
N SER A 189 31.80 40.51 10.33
CA SER A 189 32.93 40.12 11.19
C SER A 189 33.87 39.19 10.43
N ALA A 190 35.09 39.66 10.18
CA ALA A 190 36.17 38.94 9.52
C ALA A 190 36.81 37.88 10.44
N THR A 191 36.01 36.97 11.00
CA THR A 191 36.47 35.92 11.91
C THR A 191 35.90 34.54 11.56
N ASP A 192 36.64 33.49 11.94
CA ASP A 192 36.36 32.05 11.72
C ASP A 192 34.93 31.61 12.14
N ASP A 193 34.28 32.41 12.98
CA ASP A 193 32.93 32.21 13.49
C ASP A 193 31.83 32.32 12.41
N THR A 194 32.11 33.01 11.30
CA THR A 194 31.15 33.19 10.20
C THR A 194 30.91 31.92 9.40
N GLN A 195 31.96 31.15 9.11
CA GLN A 195 31.86 29.88 8.38
C GLN A 195 31.12 28.82 9.20
N SER A 196 31.42 28.73 10.50
CA SER A 196 30.72 27.82 11.42
C SER A 196 29.22 28.11 11.51
N ARG A 197 28.83 29.39 11.54
CA ARG A 197 27.40 29.76 11.51
C ARG A 197 26.75 29.46 10.17
N ALA A 198 27.45 29.67 9.06
CA ALA A 198 26.93 29.32 7.73
C ALA A 198 26.71 27.80 7.59
N LEU A 199 27.63 26.98 8.09
CA LEU A 199 27.46 25.52 8.15
C LEU A 199 26.19 25.15 8.93
N VAL A 200 25.92 25.80 10.06
CA VAL A 200 24.70 25.56 10.84
C VAL A 200 23.44 25.90 10.03
N VAL A 201 23.43 27.01 9.30
CA VAL A 201 22.28 27.40 8.46
C VAL A 201 22.04 26.36 7.36
N VAL A 202 23.09 25.93 6.66
CA VAL A 202 22.98 24.91 5.60
C VAL A 202 22.52 23.58 6.19
N ALA A 203 23.04 23.17 7.35
CA ALA A 203 22.62 21.94 8.04
C ALA A 203 21.12 21.96 8.34
N HIS A 204 20.60 23.05 8.91
CA HIS A 204 19.17 23.19 9.21
C HIS A 204 18.32 23.11 7.94
N GLN A 205 18.76 23.79 6.86
CA GLN A 205 18.07 23.73 5.59
C GLN A 205 17.97 22.29 5.06
N ARG A 206 19.08 21.54 5.06
CA ARG A 206 19.11 20.15 4.59
C ARG A 206 18.27 19.21 5.43
N VAL A 207 18.28 19.39 6.76
CA VAL A 207 17.42 18.63 7.66
C VAL A 207 15.94 18.90 7.39
N GLU A 208 15.55 20.15 7.15
CA GLU A 208 14.16 20.49 6.85
C GLU A 208 13.70 19.96 5.49
N GLU A 209 14.56 19.99 4.47
CA GLU A 209 14.29 19.36 3.18
C GLU A 209 14.08 17.84 3.33
N LEU A 210 14.98 17.14 4.02
CA LEU A 210 14.85 15.70 4.29
C LEU A 210 13.60 15.37 5.10
N ARG A 211 13.27 16.18 6.12
CA ARG A 211 12.01 16.05 6.86
C ARG A 211 10.79 16.22 5.95
N GLY A 212 10.88 17.14 4.99
CA GLY A 212 9.89 17.32 3.93
C GLY A 212 9.69 16.03 3.13
N TRP A 213 10.78 15.45 2.63
CA TRP A 213 10.76 14.19 1.89
C TRP A 213 10.20 13.03 2.72
N CYS A 214 10.62 12.86 3.97
CA CYS A 214 10.11 11.81 4.84
C CYS A 214 8.59 11.93 5.08
N ARG A 215 8.07 13.17 5.20
CA ARG A 215 6.62 13.40 5.33
C ARG A 215 5.86 13.02 4.06
N LEU A 216 6.42 13.29 2.88
CA LEU A 216 5.83 12.90 1.60
C LEU A 216 5.78 11.38 1.46
N HIS A 217 6.92 10.69 1.65
CA HIS A 217 6.98 9.23 1.60
C HIS A 217 6.02 8.56 2.58
N ARG A 218 5.88 9.12 3.79
CA ARG A 218 4.93 8.61 4.78
C ARG A 218 3.48 8.76 4.30
N ARG A 219 3.15 9.86 3.62
CA ARG A 219 1.82 10.05 3.04
C ARG A 219 1.58 9.06 1.91
N ASP A 220 2.51 8.95 0.98
CA ASP A 220 2.39 8.04 -0.17
C ASP A 220 2.25 6.57 0.29
N LEU A 221 2.96 6.20 1.35
CA LEU A 221 2.82 4.88 1.97
C LEU A 221 1.42 4.66 2.55
N LEU A 222 0.89 5.62 3.30
CA LEU A 222 -0.46 5.54 3.85
C LEU A 222 -1.54 5.48 2.76
N ASP A 223 -1.36 6.25 1.68
CA ASP A 223 -2.26 6.23 0.54
C ASP A 223 -2.21 4.87 -0.17
N ALA A 224 -1.03 4.29 -0.38
CA ALA A 224 -0.88 2.95 -0.94
C ALA A 224 -1.49 1.86 -0.03
N GLU A 225 -1.29 1.94 1.28
CA GLU A 225 -1.91 1.04 2.27
C GLU A 225 -3.44 1.13 2.22
N SER A 226 -3.99 2.33 2.07
CA SER A 226 -5.44 2.55 1.95
C SER A 226 -6.02 1.88 0.70
N VAL A 227 -5.35 2.03 -0.45
CA VAL A 227 -5.75 1.37 -1.71
C VAL A 227 -5.71 -0.15 -1.54
N VAL A 228 -4.65 -0.69 -0.93
CA VAL A 228 -4.55 -2.13 -0.67
C VAL A 228 -5.66 -2.61 0.27
N ALA A 229 -6.02 -1.83 1.30
CA ALA A 229 -7.12 -2.15 2.19
C ALA A 229 -8.48 -2.13 1.48
N GLU A 230 -8.72 -1.16 0.60
CA GLU A 230 -9.94 -1.10 -0.22
C GLU A 230 -10.04 -2.28 -1.18
N GLU A 231 -8.95 -2.65 -1.86
CA GLU A 231 -8.94 -3.81 -2.77
C GLU A 231 -9.20 -5.11 -2.01
N LYS A 232 -8.62 -5.28 -0.81
CA LYS A 232 -8.94 -6.43 0.07
C LYS A 232 -10.39 -6.44 0.53
N ALA A 233 -10.98 -5.27 0.81
CA ALA A 233 -12.39 -5.18 1.18
C ALA A 233 -13.30 -5.54 -0.01
N LYS A 234 -12.94 -5.12 -1.23
CA LYS A 234 -13.66 -5.53 -2.45
C LYS A 234 -13.53 -7.03 -2.69
N GLU A 235 -12.34 -7.60 -2.55
CA GLU A 235 -12.11 -9.04 -2.69
C GLU A 235 -12.96 -9.86 -1.71
N THR A 236 -12.97 -9.48 -0.43
CA THR A 236 -13.83 -10.14 0.56
C THR A 236 -15.32 -10.00 0.25
N SER A 237 -15.76 -8.83 -0.24
CA SER A 237 -17.14 -8.66 -0.72
C SER A 237 -17.47 -9.58 -1.89
N ILE A 238 -16.55 -9.75 -2.85
CA ILE A 238 -16.74 -10.65 -4.00
C ILE A 238 -16.86 -12.09 -3.50
N GLN A 239 -15.95 -12.55 -2.64
CA GLN A 239 -15.99 -13.90 -2.07
C GLN A 239 -17.31 -14.18 -1.34
N VAL A 240 -17.83 -13.22 -0.56
CA VAL A 240 -19.14 -13.37 0.11
C VAL A 240 -20.26 -13.54 -0.90
N THR A 241 -20.28 -12.74 -1.98
CA THR A 241 -21.29 -12.88 -3.03
C THR A 241 -21.18 -14.18 -3.82
N GLU A 242 -19.95 -14.67 -4.04
CA GLU A 242 -19.71 -15.96 -4.69
C GLU A 242 -20.22 -17.12 -3.84
N VAL A 243 -19.98 -17.09 -2.52
CA VAL A 243 -20.52 -18.11 -1.59
C VAL A 243 -22.04 -18.07 -1.57
N GLN A 244 -22.66 -16.89 -1.46
CA GLN A 244 -24.12 -16.77 -1.50
C GLN A 244 -24.72 -17.29 -2.81
N TYR A 245 -24.08 -16.98 -3.94
CA TYR A 245 -24.50 -17.48 -5.24
C TYR A 245 -24.36 -19.01 -5.32
N ALA A 246 -23.24 -19.56 -4.86
CA ALA A 246 -23.01 -21.01 -4.82
C ALA A 246 -24.06 -21.72 -3.95
N GLU A 247 -24.37 -21.20 -2.75
CA GLU A 247 -25.42 -21.73 -1.86
C GLU A 247 -26.81 -21.67 -2.52
N SER A 248 -27.12 -20.58 -3.21
CA SER A 248 -28.38 -20.45 -3.97
C SER A 248 -28.46 -21.44 -5.13
N VAL A 249 -27.36 -21.67 -5.85
CA VAL A 249 -27.33 -22.64 -6.96
C VAL A 249 -27.42 -24.07 -6.43
N GLU A 250 -26.71 -24.39 -5.34
CA GLU A 250 -26.79 -25.71 -4.71
C GLU A 250 -28.19 -26.03 -4.18
N SER A 251 -28.86 -25.06 -3.55
CA SER A 251 -30.24 -25.25 -3.07
C SER A 251 -31.23 -25.45 -4.23
N ALA A 252 -31.10 -24.68 -5.31
CA ALA A 252 -31.90 -24.86 -6.52
C ALA A 252 -31.67 -26.23 -7.17
N LEU A 253 -30.40 -26.67 -7.27
CA LEU A 253 -30.06 -28.00 -7.80
C LEU A 253 -30.65 -29.13 -6.95
N LYS A 254 -30.59 -29.02 -5.61
CA LYS A 254 -31.22 -29.99 -4.70
C LYS A 254 -32.73 -30.03 -4.92
N HIS A 255 -33.38 -28.88 -5.07
CA HIS A 255 -34.82 -28.84 -5.33
C HIS A 255 -35.19 -29.50 -6.66
N VAL A 256 -34.48 -29.18 -7.75
CA VAL A 256 -34.70 -29.79 -9.07
C VAL A 256 -34.48 -31.31 -9.02
N GLN A 257 -33.49 -31.77 -8.26
CA GLN A 257 -33.24 -33.21 -8.09
C GLN A 257 -34.41 -33.90 -7.37
N VAL A 258 -34.99 -33.28 -6.33
CA VAL A 258 -36.19 -33.79 -5.65
C VAL A 258 -37.39 -33.84 -6.61
N GLU A 259 -37.61 -32.79 -7.42
CA GLU A 259 -38.71 -32.79 -8.40
C GLU A 259 -38.54 -33.87 -9.47
N LYS A 260 -37.30 -34.09 -9.94
CA LYS A 260 -36.97 -35.17 -10.88
C LYS A 260 -37.32 -36.53 -10.28
N ASP A 261 -36.94 -36.77 -9.02
CA ASP A 261 -37.17 -38.05 -8.36
C ASP A 261 -38.67 -38.29 -8.13
N GLN A 262 -39.43 -37.26 -7.72
CA GLN A 262 -40.90 -37.32 -7.64
C GLN A 262 -41.55 -37.61 -9.00
N LEU A 263 -41.05 -37.01 -10.09
CA LEU A 263 -41.56 -37.25 -11.43
C LEU A 263 -41.30 -38.69 -11.88
N LEU A 264 -40.12 -39.24 -11.57
CA LEU A 264 -39.78 -40.63 -11.86
C LEU A 264 -40.69 -41.60 -11.10
N GLU A 265 -40.97 -41.35 -9.82
CA GLU A 265 -41.92 -42.16 -9.05
C GLU A 265 -43.33 -42.13 -9.65
N ARG A 266 -43.82 -40.94 -10.04
CA ARG A 266 -45.12 -40.81 -10.71
C ARG A 266 -45.16 -41.58 -12.03
N MET A 267 -44.12 -41.47 -12.84
CA MET A 267 -44.02 -42.20 -14.11
C MET A 267 -44.06 -43.72 -13.89
N GLN A 268 -43.28 -44.24 -12.93
CA GLN A 268 -43.30 -45.67 -12.60
C GLN A 268 -44.66 -46.15 -12.09
N LEU A 269 -45.37 -45.31 -11.33
CA LEU A 269 -46.73 -45.62 -10.89
C LEU A 269 -47.69 -45.67 -12.09
N THR A 270 -47.60 -44.70 -13.00
CA THR A 270 -48.40 -44.68 -14.23
C THR A 270 -48.11 -45.89 -15.12
N ASP A 271 -46.86 -46.30 -15.25
CA ASP A 271 -46.49 -47.51 -16.00
C ASP A 271 -47.11 -48.78 -15.39
N LYS A 272 -47.12 -48.90 -14.05
CA LYS A 272 -47.78 -50.00 -13.35
C LYS A 272 -49.30 -49.99 -13.55
N GLN A 273 -49.93 -48.81 -13.47
CA GLN A 273 -51.36 -48.66 -13.74
C GLN A 273 -51.71 -49.03 -15.18
N ASN A 274 -50.90 -48.59 -16.15
CA ASN A 274 -51.07 -48.93 -17.56
C ASN A 274 -50.93 -50.44 -17.79
N ALA A 275 -49.95 -51.10 -17.15
CA ALA A 275 -49.80 -52.55 -17.22
C ALA A 275 -51.04 -53.28 -16.68
N ALA A 276 -51.54 -52.88 -15.51
CA ALA A 276 -52.75 -53.46 -14.92
C ALA A 276 -53.99 -53.27 -15.81
N LEU A 277 -54.16 -52.09 -16.40
CA LEU A 277 -55.24 -51.82 -17.36
C LEU A 277 -55.10 -52.68 -18.62
N HIS A 278 -53.88 -52.90 -19.13
CA HIS A 278 -53.64 -53.80 -20.25
C HIS A 278 -54.03 -55.25 -19.94
N ASP A 279 -53.72 -55.74 -18.73
CA ASP A 279 -54.12 -57.08 -18.27
C ASP A 279 -55.64 -57.21 -18.13
N GLU A 280 -56.30 -56.17 -17.62
CA GLU A 280 -57.77 -56.12 -17.51
C GLU A 280 -58.42 -56.14 -18.90
N ILE A 281 -57.90 -55.34 -19.84
CA ILE A 281 -58.36 -55.34 -21.24
C ILE A 281 -58.18 -56.73 -21.88
N ALA A 282 -57.04 -57.40 -21.65
CA ALA A 282 -56.81 -58.75 -22.16
C ALA A 282 -57.82 -59.76 -21.58
N THR A 283 -58.09 -59.67 -20.28
CA THR A 283 -59.07 -60.53 -19.58
C THR A 283 -60.50 -60.29 -20.09
N LEU A 284 -60.88 -59.03 -20.27
CA LEU A 284 -62.19 -58.67 -20.83
C LEU A 284 -62.34 -59.14 -22.28
N LYS A 285 -61.28 -59.06 -23.10
CA LYS A 285 -61.26 -59.63 -24.46
C LYS A 285 -61.49 -61.14 -24.45
N LEU A 286 -60.81 -61.88 -23.57
CA LEU A 286 -61.02 -63.34 -23.42
C LEU A 286 -62.44 -63.68 -23.00
N LYS A 287 -63.01 -62.96 -22.02
CA LYS A 287 -64.42 -63.15 -21.59
C LYS A 287 -65.40 -62.86 -22.74
N LEU A 288 -65.15 -61.81 -23.52
CA LEU A 288 -65.97 -61.46 -24.67
C LEU A 288 -65.90 -62.54 -25.76
N GLU A 289 -64.72 -63.11 -26.03
CA GLU A 289 -64.55 -64.21 -26.98
C GLU A 289 -65.25 -65.49 -26.50
N ALA A 290 -65.11 -65.84 -25.21
CA ALA A 290 -65.83 -66.96 -24.62
C ALA A 290 -67.35 -66.77 -24.73
N HIS A 291 -67.86 -65.56 -24.44
CA HIS A 291 -69.27 -65.25 -24.60
C HIS A 291 -69.72 -65.35 -26.06
N LYS A 292 -68.93 -64.85 -27.02
CA LYS A 292 -69.22 -65.02 -28.45
C LYS A 292 -69.24 -66.49 -28.86
N GLN A 293 -68.35 -67.31 -28.32
CA GLN A 293 -68.30 -68.74 -28.62
C GLN A 293 -69.48 -69.50 -28.01
N GLN A 294 -69.86 -69.19 -26.75
CA GLN A 294 -71.07 -69.71 -26.12
C GLN A 294 -72.30 -69.35 -26.95
N GLN A 295 -72.43 -68.10 -27.36
CA GLN A 295 -73.55 -67.65 -28.20
C GLN A 295 -73.61 -68.40 -29.55
N ARG A 296 -72.46 -68.75 -30.14
CA ARG A 296 -72.40 -69.59 -31.35
C ARG A 296 -72.84 -71.02 -31.06
N GLN A 297 -72.42 -71.61 -29.95
CA GLN A 297 -72.83 -72.95 -29.53
C GLN A 297 -74.34 -73.00 -29.25
N ASP A 298 -74.89 -72.01 -28.53
CA ASP A 298 -76.33 -71.92 -28.27
C ASP A 298 -77.12 -71.78 -29.57
N ARG A 299 -76.64 -70.96 -30.52
CA ARG A 299 -77.25 -70.87 -31.86
C ARG A 299 -77.18 -72.20 -32.60
N ALA A 300 -76.05 -72.90 -32.56
CA ALA A 300 -75.90 -74.20 -33.21
C ALA A 300 -76.79 -75.27 -32.56
N ALA A 301 -76.91 -75.28 -31.22
CA ALA A 301 -77.80 -76.16 -30.48
C ALA A 301 -79.27 -75.88 -30.79
N MET A 302 -79.67 -74.60 -30.84
CA MET A 302 -81.01 -74.19 -31.27
C MET A 302 -81.31 -74.63 -32.71
N GLN A 303 -80.35 -74.50 -33.63
CA GLN A 303 -80.50 -74.99 -35.01
C GLN A 303 -80.61 -76.53 -35.06
N ALA A 304 -79.81 -77.25 -34.28
CA ALA A 304 -79.89 -78.70 -34.18
C ALA A 304 -81.26 -79.14 -33.62
N GLN A 305 -81.75 -78.47 -32.58
CA GLN A 305 -83.08 -78.73 -32.03
C GLN A 305 -84.18 -78.42 -33.04
N GLN A 306 -84.09 -77.29 -33.78
CA GLN A 306 -85.00 -76.98 -34.88
C GLN A 306 -85.01 -78.07 -35.95
N SER A 307 -83.83 -78.60 -36.33
CA SER A 307 -83.73 -79.67 -37.31
C SER A 307 -84.32 -81.00 -36.80
N SER A 308 -84.15 -81.31 -35.51
CA SER A 308 -84.74 -82.48 -34.87
C SER A 308 -86.27 -82.38 -34.81
N VAL A 309 -86.80 -81.21 -34.41
CA VAL A 309 -88.25 -80.94 -34.42
C VAL A 309 -88.80 -81.02 -35.85
N ALA A 310 -88.10 -80.46 -36.84
CA ALA A 310 -88.50 -80.56 -38.24
C ALA A 310 -88.52 -82.02 -38.74
N SER A 311 -87.52 -82.82 -38.37
CA SER A 311 -87.48 -84.26 -38.69
C SER A 311 -88.61 -85.02 -38.00
N LEU A 312 -88.93 -84.72 -36.74
CA LEU A 312 -90.04 -85.33 -36.02
C LEU A 312 -91.38 -84.95 -36.66
N LEU A 313 -91.58 -83.66 -36.98
CA LEU A 313 -92.75 -83.19 -37.71
C LEU A 313 -92.88 -83.89 -39.06
N GLN A 314 -91.78 -84.08 -39.79
CA GLN A 314 -91.76 -84.81 -41.05
C GLN A 314 -92.10 -86.30 -40.87
N ASN A 315 -91.62 -86.94 -39.80
CA ASN A 315 -91.98 -88.32 -39.47
C ASN A 315 -93.45 -88.46 -39.11
N VAL A 316 -93.99 -87.56 -38.27
CA VAL A 316 -95.43 -87.49 -37.94
C VAL A 316 -96.26 -87.25 -39.20
N LYS A 317 -95.83 -86.34 -40.08
CA LYS A 317 -96.45 -86.06 -41.37
C LYS A 317 -96.51 -87.33 -42.24
N ASN A 318 -95.41 -88.07 -42.32
CA ASN A 318 -95.33 -89.33 -43.07
C ASN A 318 -96.21 -90.44 -42.46
N ASP A 319 -96.27 -90.54 -41.13
CA ASP A 319 -97.11 -91.52 -40.43
C ASP A 319 -98.60 -91.23 -40.60
N ILE A 320 -99.02 -89.97 -40.51
CA ILE A 320 -100.40 -89.55 -40.77
C ILE A 320 -100.76 -89.82 -42.23
N LYS A 321 -99.87 -89.48 -43.18
CA LYS A 321 -100.07 -89.78 -44.60
C LYS A 321 -100.25 -91.28 -44.87
N LYS A 322 -99.45 -92.13 -44.20
CA LYS A 322 -99.57 -93.60 -44.30
C LYS A 322 -100.86 -94.14 -43.71
N ARG A 323 -101.36 -93.58 -42.60
CA ARG A 323 -102.56 -94.06 -41.90
C ARG A 323 -103.88 -93.54 -42.46
N TYR A 324 -103.90 -92.32 -42.99
CA TYR A 324 -105.14 -91.62 -43.34
C TYR A 324 -105.19 -91.14 -44.80
N GLY A 325 -104.16 -91.39 -45.62
CA GLY A 325 -104.13 -91.06 -47.05
C GLY A 325 -104.03 -89.55 -47.39
N PHE A 326 -104.13 -88.68 -46.38
CA PHE A 326 -104.12 -87.22 -46.50
C PHE A 326 -103.29 -86.60 -45.37
N VAL A 327 -102.62 -85.47 -45.64
CA VAL A 327 -101.83 -84.73 -44.65
C VAL A 327 -102.54 -83.43 -44.30
N PRO A 328 -102.85 -83.16 -43.01
CA PRO A 328 -103.45 -81.90 -42.58
C PRO A 328 -102.55 -80.68 -42.85
N PRO A 329 -103.06 -79.58 -43.45
CA PRO A 329 -102.28 -78.39 -43.81
C PRO A 329 -101.70 -77.63 -42.61
N VAL A 330 -102.22 -77.85 -41.39
CA VAL A 330 -101.69 -77.26 -40.15
C VAL A 330 -100.26 -77.74 -39.86
N LEU A 331 -99.89 -78.95 -40.30
CA LEU A 331 -98.53 -79.47 -40.11
C LEU A 331 -97.50 -78.86 -41.07
N ASP A 332 -97.95 -78.25 -42.18
CA ASP A 332 -97.08 -77.48 -43.07
C ASP A 332 -96.77 -76.08 -42.51
N ALA A 333 -97.66 -75.52 -41.67
CA ALA A 333 -97.47 -74.21 -41.06
C ALA A 333 -96.36 -74.18 -39.98
N TYR A 334 -96.01 -75.32 -39.39
CA TYR A 334 -94.92 -75.45 -38.40
C TYR A 334 -93.54 -75.69 -39.03
N ALA A 335 -93.45 -75.81 -40.35
CA ALA A 335 -92.17 -75.85 -41.04
C ALA A 335 -91.51 -74.46 -41.01
N LEU A 336 -90.62 -74.26 -40.04
CA LEU A 336 -89.58 -73.22 -40.06
C LEU A 336 -90.06 -71.76 -40.01
N GLN A 337 -90.86 -71.37 -39.01
CA GLN A 337 -90.84 -69.97 -38.57
C GLN A 337 -89.60 -69.71 -37.71
N SER A 338 -88.56 -69.17 -38.33
CA SER A 338 -87.45 -68.55 -37.62
C SER A 338 -87.96 -67.37 -36.80
N MET A 339 -87.94 -67.49 -35.48
CA MET A 339 -88.16 -66.34 -34.60
C MET A 339 -87.06 -65.29 -34.88
N PRO A 340 -87.42 -64.00 -35.06
CA PRO A 340 -86.43 -62.94 -35.27
C PRO A 340 -85.58 -62.75 -34.00
N PRO A 341 -84.30 -62.34 -34.13
CA PRO A 341 -83.43 -62.16 -32.99
C PRO A 341 -83.95 -61.02 -32.08
N PRO A 342 -83.73 -61.12 -30.75
CA PRO A 342 -84.09 -60.03 -29.84
C PRO A 342 -83.23 -58.78 -30.13
N PRO A 343 -83.79 -57.57 -29.96
CA PRO A 343 -83.06 -56.33 -30.21
C PRO A 343 -81.90 -56.15 -29.22
N PRO A 344 -80.79 -55.52 -29.65
CA PRO A 344 -79.65 -55.24 -28.76
C PRO A 344 -80.03 -54.22 -27.69
N ASN A 345 -79.64 -54.53 -26.45
CA ASN A 345 -79.78 -53.67 -25.27
C ASN A 345 -78.86 -52.43 -25.43
N VAL A 346 -79.45 -51.26 -25.64
CA VAL A 346 -78.73 -49.98 -25.67
C VAL A 346 -78.70 -49.42 -24.24
N SER A 347 -77.73 -49.86 -23.45
CA SER A 347 -77.43 -49.25 -22.16
C SER A 347 -75.93 -49.32 -21.92
N MET A 348 -75.35 -48.18 -21.52
CA MET A 348 -73.96 -47.91 -21.11
C MET A 348 -73.12 -47.15 -22.14
N LEU A 349 -73.29 -45.82 -22.17
CA LEU A 349 -72.22 -44.87 -22.42
C LEU A 349 -72.59 -43.53 -21.76
N THR A 350 -72.40 -43.48 -20.44
CA THR A 350 -72.29 -42.22 -19.69
C THR A 350 -71.13 -42.33 -18.72
N ALA A 351 -70.26 -41.31 -18.78
CA ALA A 351 -69.15 -40.98 -17.87
C ALA A 351 -67.87 -41.85 -18.03
N HIS A 352 -66.65 -41.33 -18.06
CA HIS A 352 -66.10 -40.14 -17.41
C HIS A 352 -65.01 -39.45 -18.24
N MET A 353 -65.07 -38.12 -18.35
CA MET A 353 -63.89 -37.28 -18.45
C MET A 353 -63.68 -36.60 -17.11
N THR A 354 -62.52 -36.87 -16.51
CA THR A 354 -61.81 -36.01 -15.55
C THR A 354 -60.33 -36.26 -15.76
#